data_AF-A0A2M6K8K7-F1
#
_entry.id   AF-A0A2M6K8K7-F1
#
_cell.length_a   1.000
_cell.length_b   1.000
_cell.length_c   1.000
_cell.angle_alpha   90.00
_cell.angle_beta   90.00
_cell.angle_gamma   90.00
#
_symmetry.space_group_name_H-M   'P 1'
#
loop_
_entity.id
_entity.type
_entity.pdbx_description
1 polymer ?
#
loop_
_entity_poly.entity_id
_entity_poly.type
_entity_poly.pdbx_seq_one_letter_code
_entity_poly.pdbx_strand_id
1 'polypeptide(L)'
;MFKFFYYLKYNTHPARIETKARQLVMIGSKQAFRMFKSEDVRRLLDFNKVGRTEQDRFFNEMTVTNIVMLMLILDYKIENSDPDERREYLQAVRAEVPKYYVGFLKRIGIPKEFTKIWQKLIDLRYDEYYKDKMEWKRELMGAKGIKHEIATDNRLMIFQTMAFGLYRHLRRGKVSPKDELYKRTQNFLLPVYKGLVKKAG
;
A
#
# COMPACT_ATOMS: atom_id res chain seq x y z
N MET A 1 10.80 6.78 34.25
CA MET A 1 9.78 5.77 33.88
C MET A 1 9.29 5.90 32.43
N PHE A 2 8.99 7.11 31.92
CA PHE A 2 8.55 7.33 30.53
C PHE A 2 9.56 6.92 29.43
N LYS A 3 10.86 7.21 29.60
CA LYS A 3 11.90 6.83 28.61
C LYS A 3 12.06 5.32 28.43
N PHE A 4 11.91 4.53 29.49
CA PHE A 4 12.04 3.07 29.40
C PHE A 4 10.94 2.43 28.54
N PHE A 5 9.69 2.87 28.70
CA PHE A 5 8.58 2.44 27.84
C PHE A 5 8.76 2.93 26.40
N TYR A 6 9.36 4.11 26.20
CA TYR A 6 9.71 4.64 24.88
C TYR A 6 10.72 3.75 24.15
N TYR A 7 11.83 3.39 24.80
CA TYR A 7 12.83 2.45 24.28
C TYR A 7 12.27 1.06 24.00
N LEU A 8 11.37 0.57 24.85
CA LEU A 8 10.70 -0.71 24.61
C LEU A 8 9.76 -0.64 23.39
N LYS A 9 9.10 0.49 23.17
CA LYS A 9 8.17 0.68 22.05
C LYS A 9 8.90 0.85 20.71
N TYR A 10 9.96 1.66 20.67
CA TYR A 10 10.71 1.98 19.45
C TYR A 10 12.05 1.25 19.40
N ASN A 11 11.98 -0.06 19.56
CA ASN A 11 13.15 -0.92 19.58
C ASN A 11 13.47 -1.42 18.15
N THR A 12 14.70 -1.17 17.70
CA THR A 12 15.19 -1.50 16.35
C THR A 12 15.74 -2.94 16.21
N HIS A 13 15.61 -3.78 17.24
CA HIS A 13 16.05 -5.17 17.20
C HIS A 13 15.43 -5.92 16.01
N PRO A 14 16.22 -6.62 15.17
CA PRO A 14 15.76 -7.21 13.91
C PRO A 14 14.47 -8.03 14.01
N ALA A 15 14.38 -8.92 15.01
CA ALA A 15 13.18 -9.75 15.23
C ALA A 15 11.90 -8.93 15.50
N ARG A 16 12.01 -7.77 16.17
CA ARG A 16 10.86 -6.89 16.43
C ARG A 16 10.44 -6.14 15.17
N ILE A 17 11.41 -5.69 14.39
CA ILE A 17 11.20 -5.05 13.09
C ILE A 17 10.51 -6.03 12.13
N GLU A 18 11.04 -7.25 11.98
CA GLU A 18 10.43 -8.28 11.15
C GLU A 18 9.01 -8.62 11.62
N THR A 19 8.79 -8.77 12.94
CA THR A 19 7.46 -9.02 13.51
C THR A 19 6.47 -7.90 13.17
N LYS A 20 6.90 -6.63 13.27
CA LYS A 20 6.05 -5.49 12.91
C LYS A 20 5.76 -5.47 11.41
N ALA A 21 6.78 -5.64 10.57
CA ALA A 21 6.63 -5.71 9.11
C ALA A 21 5.67 -6.84 8.72
N ARG A 22 5.80 -8.03 9.32
CA ARG A 22 4.87 -9.15 9.17
C ARG A 22 3.44 -8.75 9.47
N GLN A 23 3.17 -8.18 10.64
CA GLN A 23 1.82 -7.80 11.02
C GLN A 23 1.20 -6.83 10.01
N LEU A 24 1.95 -5.83 9.58
CA LEU A 24 1.52 -4.83 8.61
C LEU A 24 1.23 -5.47 7.23
N VAL A 25 2.19 -6.24 6.69
CA VAL A 25 2.07 -6.92 5.40
C VAL A 25 0.90 -7.92 5.40
N MET A 26 0.69 -8.66 6.48
CA MET A 26 -0.40 -9.64 6.57
C MET A 26 -1.78 -8.97 6.62
N ILE A 27 -1.90 -7.77 7.23
CA ILE A 27 -3.14 -6.98 7.17
C ILE A 27 -3.46 -6.61 5.72
N GLY A 28 -2.48 -6.06 4.99
CA GLY A 28 -2.64 -5.69 3.59
C GLY A 28 -2.94 -6.90 2.69
N SER A 29 -2.19 -7.99 2.85
CA SER A 29 -2.34 -9.22 2.05
C SER A 29 -3.70 -9.90 2.29
N LYS A 30 -4.16 -9.97 3.54
CA LYS A 30 -5.49 -10.50 3.86
C LYS A 30 -6.59 -9.69 3.18
N GLN A 31 -6.42 -8.37 3.11
CA GLN A 31 -7.38 -7.52 2.43
C GLN A 31 -7.30 -7.73 0.91
N ALA A 32 -6.12 -7.73 0.30
CA ALA A 32 -5.97 -8.02 -1.13
C ALA A 32 -6.66 -9.33 -1.52
N PHE A 33 -6.48 -10.39 -0.73
CA PHE A 33 -7.18 -11.66 -0.94
C PHE A 33 -8.71 -11.55 -0.83
N ARG A 34 -9.23 -10.78 0.13
CA ARG A 34 -10.68 -10.52 0.25
C ARG A 34 -11.24 -9.80 -0.96
N MET A 35 -10.54 -8.80 -1.49
CA MET A 35 -10.96 -8.11 -2.72
C MET A 35 -10.94 -9.05 -3.91
N PHE A 36 -9.86 -9.81 -4.06
CA PHE A 36 -9.71 -10.78 -5.14
C PHE A 36 -10.80 -11.86 -5.14
N LYS A 37 -11.30 -12.23 -3.95
CA LYS A 37 -12.41 -13.19 -3.78
C LYS A 37 -13.80 -12.54 -3.80
N SER A 38 -13.90 -11.22 -3.89
CA SER A 38 -15.21 -10.54 -3.88
C SER A 38 -15.94 -10.77 -5.20
N GLU A 39 -17.15 -11.35 -5.13
CA GLU A 39 -17.98 -11.59 -6.30
C GLU A 39 -18.35 -10.31 -7.05
N ASP A 40 -18.61 -9.22 -6.31
CA ASP A 40 -18.85 -7.89 -6.91
C ASP A 40 -17.66 -7.41 -7.73
N VAL A 41 -16.45 -7.50 -7.17
CA VAL A 41 -15.22 -7.09 -7.86
C VAL A 41 -14.95 -7.99 -9.05
N ARG A 42 -15.11 -9.31 -8.89
CA ARG A 42 -14.93 -10.29 -9.97
C ARG A 42 -15.88 -10.04 -11.13
N ARG A 43 -17.14 -9.75 -10.84
CA ARG A 43 -18.13 -9.36 -11.84
C ARG A 43 -17.72 -8.09 -12.58
N LEU A 44 -17.30 -7.04 -11.86
CA LEU A 44 -16.85 -5.78 -12.46
C LEU A 44 -15.59 -5.93 -13.33
N LEU A 45 -14.75 -6.93 -13.04
CA LEU A 45 -13.54 -7.28 -13.78
C LEU A 45 -13.77 -8.31 -14.89
N ASP A 46 -15.01 -8.76 -15.12
CA ASP A 46 -15.31 -9.86 -16.04
C ASP A 46 -14.42 -11.09 -15.77
N PHE A 47 -14.19 -11.41 -14.50
CA PHE A 47 -13.14 -12.32 -14.04
C PHE A 47 -13.19 -13.71 -14.73
N ASN A 48 -14.39 -14.24 -14.97
CA ASN A 48 -14.60 -15.55 -15.60
C ASN A 48 -14.40 -15.54 -17.12
N LYS A 49 -14.32 -14.35 -17.74
CA LYS A 49 -14.10 -14.19 -19.19
C LYS A 49 -12.65 -13.90 -19.53
N VAL A 50 -11.80 -13.62 -18.54
CA VAL A 50 -10.37 -13.38 -18.74
C VAL A 50 -9.55 -14.63 -18.43
N GLY A 51 -8.41 -14.77 -19.09
CA GLY A 51 -7.49 -15.89 -18.86
C GLY A 51 -6.80 -15.82 -17.50
N ARG A 52 -6.24 -16.96 -17.07
CA ARG A 52 -5.56 -17.11 -15.77
C ARG A 52 -4.47 -16.07 -15.52
N THR A 53 -3.67 -15.74 -16.55
CA THR A 53 -2.63 -14.71 -16.45
C THR A 53 -3.18 -13.35 -16.03
N GLU A 54 -4.37 -12.97 -16.53
CA GLU A 54 -4.99 -11.70 -16.17
C GLU A 54 -5.60 -11.75 -14.77
N GLN A 55 -6.16 -12.89 -14.38
CA GLN A 55 -6.61 -13.11 -13.01
C GLN A 55 -5.46 -13.00 -12.01
N ASP A 56 -4.33 -13.64 -12.29
CA ASP A 56 -3.11 -13.56 -11.47
C ASP A 56 -2.60 -12.12 -11.41
N ARG A 57 -2.65 -11.39 -12.53
CA ARG A 57 -2.31 -9.95 -12.56
C ARG A 57 -3.21 -9.14 -11.63
N PHE A 58 -4.52 -9.35 -11.64
CA PHE A 58 -5.43 -8.64 -10.72
C PHE A 58 -5.04 -8.87 -9.25
N PHE A 59 -4.74 -10.10 -8.87
CA PHE A 59 -4.27 -10.43 -7.53
C PHE A 59 -2.96 -9.71 -7.20
N ASN A 60 -2.03 -9.69 -8.15
CA ASN A 60 -0.74 -9.04 -7.98
C ASN A 60 -0.89 -7.53 -7.76
N GLU A 61 -1.70 -6.84 -8.57
CA GLU A 61 -1.96 -5.40 -8.44
C GLU A 61 -2.65 -5.04 -7.11
N MET A 62 -3.63 -5.85 -6.68
CA MET A 62 -4.28 -5.66 -5.38
C MET A 62 -3.28 -5.83 -4.23
N THR A 63 -2.37 -6.79 -4.33
CA THR A 63 -1.40 -7.08 -3.27
C THR A 63 -0.28 -6.03 -3.21
N VAL A 64 0.34 -5.71 -4.35
CA VAL A 64 1.42 -4.72 -4.41
C VAL A 64 0.92 -3.34 -3.99
N THR A 65 -0.31 -2.95 -4.35
CA THR A 65 -0.87 -1.66 -3.92
C THR A 65 -0.95 -1.55 -2.40
N ASN A 66 -1.30 -2.63 -1.69
CA ASN A 66 -1.32 -2.61 -0.23
C ASN A 66 0.08 -2.47 0.39
N ILE A 67 1.08 -3.12 -0.20
CA ILE A 67 2.49 -3.02 0.22
C ILE A 67 3.01 -1.59 -0.02
N VAL A 68 2.70 -1.00 -1.17
CA VAL A 68 3.13 0.37 -1.49
C VAL A 68 2.40 1.40 -0.62
N MET A 69 1.11 1.22 -0.35
CA MET A 69 0.38 2.09 0.58
C MET A 69 1.00 2.07 1.98
N LEU A 70 1.41 0.90 2.46
CA LEU A 70 2.16 0.74 3.71
C LEU A 70 3.45 1.55 3.71
N MET A 71 4.22 1.42 2.64
CA MET A 71 5.48 2.14 2.45
C MET A 71 5.26 3.66 2.50
N LEU A 72 4.34 4.19 1.70
CA LEU A 72 4.06 5.63 1.64
C LEU A 72 3.51 6.21 2.96
N ILE A 73 2.69 5.46 3.70
CA ILE A 73 2.22 5.89 5.03
C ILE A 73 3.39 5.95 6.02
N LEU A 74 4.30 4.99 5.98
CA LEU A 74 5.50 5.00 6.82
C LEU A 74 6.42 6.15 6.44
N ASP A 75 6.63 6.42 5.14
CA ASP A 75 7.42 7.54 4.65
C ASP A 75 6.86 8.87 5.16
N TYR A 76 5.54 9.08 5.04
CA TYR A 76 4.87 10.24 5.63
C TYR A 76 5.08 10.33 7.15
N LYS A 77 5.01 9.22 7.89
CA LYS A 77 5.24 9.24 9.35
C LYS A 77 6.68 9.56 9.70
N ILE A 78 7.65 9.06 8.93
CA ILE A 78 9.07 9.36 9.10
C ILE A 78 9.33 10.85 8.88
N GLU A 79 8.76 11.44 7.83
CA GLU A 79 8.85 12.88 7.53
C GLU A 79 8.25 13.77 8.62
N ASN A 80 7.25 13.27 9.36
CA ASN A 80 6.53 13.99 10.41
C ASN A 80 6.90 13.51 11.83
N SER A 81 8.02 12.82 11.98
CA SER A 81 8.57 12.45 13.28
C SER A 81 9.80 13.29 13.59
N ASP A 82 9.97 13.67 14.86
CA ASP A 82 11.19 14.30 15.31
C ASP A 82 12.39 13.36 15.07
N PRO A 83 13.62 13.89 14.88
CA PRO A 83 14.82 13.08 14.75
C PRO A 83 15.16 12.36 16.06
N ASP A 84 14.50 11.24 16.31
CA ASP A 84 14.64 10.43 17.52
C ASP A 84 14.53 8.92 17.22
N GLU A 85 14.55 8.11 18.28
CA GLU A 85 14.46 6.64 18.20
C GLU A 85 13.21 6.16 17.45
N ARG A 86 12.12 6.93 17.47
CA ARG A 86 10.90 6.60 16.72
C ARG A 86 11.12 6.74 15.22
N ARG A 87 11.83 7.77 14.77
CA ARG A 87 12.16 7.93 13.34
C ARG A 87 13.03 6.78 12.84
N GLU A 88 14.07 6.41 13.59
CA GLU A 88 14.94 5.27 13.25
C GLU A 88 14.16 3.95 13.21
N TYR A 89 13.31 3.70 14.20
CA TYR A 89 12.41 2.55 14.23
C TYR A 89 11.51 2.51 12.99
N LEU A 90 10.87 3.63 12.64
CA LEU A 90 9.97 3.69 11.48
C LEU A 90 10.74 3.46 10.16
N GLN A 91 11.96 3.98 10.03
CA GLN A 91 12.84 3.71 8.88
C GLN A 91 13.20 2.23 8.77
N ALA A 92 13.53 1.57 9.89
CA ALA A 92 13.82 0.15 9.92
C ALA A 92 12.59 -0.68 9.51
N VAL A 93 11.40 -0.38 10.04
CA VAL A 93 10.14 -1.03 9.64
C VAL A 93 9.86 -0.80 8.15
N ARG A 94 10.02 0.43 7.66
CA ARG A 94 9.82 0.79 6.26
C ARG A 94 10.73 0.03 5.30
N ALA A 95 11.99 -0.18 5.68
CA ALA A 95 12.94 -0.96 4.91
C ALA A 95 12.60 -2.46 4.90
N GLU A 96 11.99 -2.96 5.98
CA GLU A 96 11.67 -4.38 6.15
C GLU A 96 10.36 -4.80 5.47
N VAL A 97 9.37 -3.91 5.34
CA VAL A 97 8.06 -4.23 4.70
C VAL A 97 8.18 -4.97 3.36
N PRO A 98 8.88 -4.46 2.33
CA PRO A 98 8.98 -5.16 1.05
C PRO A 98 9.82 -6.45 1.16
N LYS A 99 10.89 -6.43 1.96
CA LYS A 99 11.78 -7.58 2.18
C LYS A 99 11.03 -8.75 2.81
N TYR A 100 10.20 -8.47 3.82
CA TYR A 100 9.40 -9.48 4.50
C TYR A 100 8.44 -10.16 3.52
N TYR A 101 7.75 -9.40 2.66
CA TYR A 101 6.81 -9.99 1.70
C TYR A 101 7.52 -10.91 0.69
N VAL A 102 8.61 -10.43 0.09
CA VAL A 102 9.41 -11.23 -0.86
C VAL A 102 10.03 -12.45 -0.17
N GLY A 103 10.52 -12.29 1.06
CA GLY A 103 11.01 -13.39 1.89
C GLY A 103 9.92 -14.41 2.23
N PHE A 104 8.70 -13.95 2.51
CA PHE A 104 7.55 -14.81 2.72
C PHE A 104 7.22 -15.65 1.48
N LEU A 105 7.22 -15.06 0.28
CA LEU A 105 7.02 -15.79 -0.97
C LEU A 105 8.05 -16.91 -1.15
N LYS A 106 9.34 -16.64 -0.85
CA LYS A 106 10.39 -17.67 -0.87
C LYS A 106 10.09 -18.80 0.12
N ARG A 107 9.68 -18.47 1.35
CA ARG A 107 9.38 -19.46 2.40
C ARG A 107 8.22 -20.39 2.07
N ILE A 108 7.24 -19.92 1.28
CA ILE A 108 6.12 -20.77 0.82
C ILE A 108 6.43 -21.51 -0.49
N GLY A 109 7.68 -21.46 -0.96
CA GLY A 109 8.14 -22.23 -2.13
C GLY A 109 8.00 -21.52 -3.47
N ILE A 110 7.74 -20.21 -3.51
CA ILE A 110 7.73 -19.48 -4.79
C ILE A 110 9.16 -19.42 -5.37
N PRO A 111 9.38 -19.84 -6.62
CA PRO A 111 10.69 -19.83 -7.26
C PRO A 111 11.37 -18.45 -7.28
N LYS A 112 12.70 -18.45 -7.23
CA LYS A 112 13.52 -17.25 -7.06
C LYS A 112 13.27 -16.23 -8.15
N GLU A 113 13.09 -16.67 -9.39
CA GLU A 113 12.77 -15.84 -10.56
C GLU A 113 11.48 -15.04 -10.36
N PHE A 114 10.42 -15.64 -9.83
CA PHE A 114 9.17 -14.95 -9.55
C PHE A 114 9.31 -13.99 -8.37
N THR A 115 10.08 -14.36 -7.33
CA THR A 115 10.32 -13.44 -6.21
C THR A 115 11.13 -12.20 -6.61
N LYS A 116 12.03 -12.32 -7.60
CA LYS A 116 12.71 -11.17 -8.22
C LYS A 116 11.74 -10.30 -9.00
N ILE A 117 10.81 -10.88 -9.74
CA ILE A 117 9.76 -10.14 -10.47
C ILE A 117 8.88 -9.37 -9.48
N TRP A 118 8.50 -9.99 -8.37
CA TRP A 118 7.74 -9.32 -7.30
C TRP A 118 8.47 -8.13 -6.69
N GLN A 119 9.77 -8.27 -6.40
CA GLN A 119 10.56 -7.14 -5.92
C GLN A 119 10.54 -5.98 -6.92
N LYS A 120 10.80 -6.27 -8.21
CA LYS A 120 10.73 -5.27 -9.27
C LYS A 120 9.35 -4.61 -9.39
N LEU A 121 8.27 -5.39 -9.24
CA LEU A 121 6.91 -4.86 -9.29
C LEU A 121 6.62 -3.92 -8.12
N ILE A 122 7.07 -4.27 -6.91
CA ILE A 122 6.94 -3.41 -5.72
C ILE A 122 7.67 -2.09 -5.95
N ASP A 123 8.92 -2.15 -6.41
CA ASP A 123 9.75 -0.95 -6.64
C ASP A 123 9.12 -0.07 -7.75
N LEU A 124 8.70 -0.67 -8.86
CA LEU A 124 8.03 0.02 -9.97
C LEU A 124 6.75 0.73 -9.50
N ARG A 125 5.89 0.04 -8.74
CA ARG A 125 4.63 0.61 -8.25
C ARG A 125 4.85 1.67 -7.18
N TYR A 126 5.89 1.52 -6.35
CA TYR A 126 6.28 2.56 -5.40
C TYR A 126 6.67 3.84 -6.12
N ASP A 127 7.56 3.77 -7.10
CA ASP A 127 8.02 4.93 -7.85
C ASP A 127 6.87 5.60 -8.63
N GLU A 128 6.05 4.79 -9.31
CA GLU A 128 4.89 5.25 -10.05
C GLU A 128 3.93 6.03 -9.13
N TYR A 129 3.51 5.41 -8.03
CA TYR A 129 2.54 6.04 -7.16
C TYR A 129 3.11 7.21 -6.35
N TYR A 130 4.39 7.20 -6.01
CA TYR A 130 5.03 8.35 -5.39
C TYR A 130 5.00 9.56 -6.34
N LYS A 131 5.35 9.36 -7.62
CA LYS A 131 5.29 10.40 -8.66
C LYS A 131 3.86 10.91 -8.87
N ASP A 132 2.91 10.00 -9.10
CA ASP A 132 1.49 10.34 -9.28
C ASP A 132 0.97 11.16 -8.09
N LYS A 133 1.31 10.79 -6.85
CA LYS A 133 0.94 11.56 -5.65
C LYS A 133 1.47 12.99 -5.70
N MET A 134 2.74 13.17 -6.08
CA MET A 134 3.39 14.48 -6.12
C MET A 134 2.88 15.37 -7.26
N GLU A 135 2.56 14.78 -8.41
CA GLU A 135 1.96 15.48 -9.55
C GLU A 135 0.54 15.93 -9.23
N TRP A 136 -0.30 15.01 -8.75
CA TRP A 136 -1.68 15.32 -8.38
C TRP A 136 -1.77 16.33 -7.25
N LYS A 137 -0.87 16.25 -6.26
CA LYS A 137 -0.81 17.27 -5.22
C LYS A 137 -0.59 18.64 -5.85
N ARG A 138 0.39 18.80 -6.75
CA ARG A 138 0.66 20.08 -7.42
C ARG A 138 -0.53 20.58 -8.22
N GLU A 139 -1.19 19.70 -8.98
CA GLU A 139 -2.38 20.06 -9.77
C GLU A 139 -3.55 20.51 -8.89
N LEU A 140 -3.80 19.80 -7.78
CA LEU A 140 -4.95 20.06 -6.91
C LEU A 140 -4.71 21.22 -5.92
N MET A 141 -3.46 21.59 -5.63
CA MET A 141 -3.14 22.73 -4.75
C MET A 141 -3.75 24.04 -5.26
N GLY A 142 -3.83 24.23 -6.59
CA GLY A 142 -4.46 25.41 -7.22
C GLY A 142 -5.98 25.34 -7.35
N ALA A 143 -6.60 24.21 -6.99
CA ALA A 143 -8.05 24.04 -7.05
C ALA A 143 -8.76 24.71 -5.86
N LYS A 144 -10.10 24.76 -5.90
CA LYS A 144 -10.96 25.25 -4.80
C LYS A 144 -11.80 24.11 -4.21
N GLY A 145 -12.28 24.32 -2.98
CA GLY A 145 -13.15 23.39 -2.27
C GLY A 145 -12.46 22.05 -1.96
N ILE A 146 -13.22 20.96 -2.07
CA ILE A 146 -12.77 19.61 -1.66
C ILE A 146 -11.45 19.15 -2.31
N LYS A 147 -11.16 19.61 -3.54
CA LYS A 147 -9.91 19.29 -4.23
C LYS A 147 -8.69 19.88 -3.51
N HIS A 148 -8.81 21.11 -3.01
CA HIS A 148 -7.77 21.76 -2.22
C HIS A 148 -7.58 21.09 -0.86
N GLU A 149 -8.68 20.72 -0.20
CA GLU A 149 -8.63 19.98 1.07
C GLU A 149 -7.92 18.64 0.93
N ILE A 150 -8.19 17.91 -0.17
CA ILE A 150 -7.47 16.67 -0.48
C ILE A 150 -5.98 16.95 -0.69
N ALA A 151 -5.62 18.00 -1.42
CA ALA A 151 -4.22 18.33 -1.72
C ALA A 151 -3.38 18.68 -0.47
N THR A 152 -4.01 19.28 0.55
CA THR A 152 -3.31 19.69 1.78
C THR A 152 -3.16 18.55 2.78
N ASP A 153 -4.01 17.52 2.74
CA ASP A 153 -3.86 16.31 3.56
C ASP A 153 -3.07 15.22 2.82
N ASN A 154 -1.77 15.10 3.14
CA ASN A 154 -0.89 14.08 2.57
C ASN A 154 -1.41 12.64 2.76
N ARG A 155 -2.17 12.35 3.81
CA ARG A 155 -2.69 11.01 4.07
C ARG A 155 -3.86 10.71 3.14
N LEU A 156 -4.75 11.69 2.94
CA LEU A 156 -5.80 11.61 1.93
C LEU A 156 -5.22 11.52 0.52
N MET A 157 -4.16 12.28 0.21
CA MET A 157 -3.45 12.16 -1.06
C MET A 157 -2.93 10.74 -1.30
N ILE A 158 -2.24 10.14 -0.32
CA ILE A 158 -1.79 8.75 -0.43
C ILE A 158 -2.97 7.83 -0.73
N PHE A 159 -4.06 7.93 0.03
CA PHE A 159 -5.24 7.09 -0.16
C PHE A 159 -5.86 7.24 -1.57
N GLN A 160 -6.05 8.47 -2.05
CA GLN A 160 -6.63 8.72 -3.37
C GLN A 160 -5.72 8.23 -4.50
N THR A 161 -4.41 8.49 -4.41
CA THR A 161 -3.44 7.98 -5.39
C THR A 161 -3.44 6.45 -5.43
N MET A 162 -3.53 5.77 -4.28
CA MET A 162 -3.59 4.30 -4.25
C MET A 162 -4.87 3.76 -4.87
N ALA A 163 -6.03 4.33 -4.52
CA ALA A 163 -7.30 3.87 -5.02
C ALA A 163 -7.39 4.03 -6.54
N PHE A 164 -7.00 5.21 -7.04
CA PHE A 164 -7.03 5.44 -8.47
C PHE A 164 -5.93 4.67 -9.22
N GLY A 165 -4.72 4.59 -8.67
CA GLY A 165 -3.63 3.80 -9.26
C GLY A 165 -4.02 2.33 -9.42
N LEU A 166 -4.57 1.70 -8.37
CA LEU A 166 -5.08 0.34 -8.43
C LEU A 166 -6.19 0.20 -9.47
N TYR A 167 -7.17 1.10 -9.45
CA TYR A 167 -8.26 1.11 -10.43
C TYR A 167 -7.73 1.19 -11.87
N ARG A 168 -6.78 2.10 -12.13
CA ARG A 168 -6.12 2.27 -13.43
C ARG A 168 -5.43 0.98 -13.86
N HIS A 169 -4.68 0.33 -12.98
CA HIS A 169 -4.03 -0.94 -13.29
C HIS A 169 -5.03 -2.06 -13.52
N LEU A 170 -6.06 -2.19 -12.69
CA LEU A 170 -7.10 -3.21 -12.89
C LEU A 170 -7.79 -3.04 -14.26
N ARG A 171 -8.01 -1.80 -14.71
CA ARG A 171 -8.58 -1.49 -16.03
C ARG A 171 -7.57 -1.38 -17.18
N ARG A 172 -6.28 -1.65 -16.96
CA ARG A 172 -5.21 -1.43 -17.96
C ARG A 172 -5.25 -0.03 -18.58
N GLY A 173 -5.46 0.99 -17.75
CA GLY A 173 -5.54 2.39 -18.17
C GLY A 173 -6.90 2.86 -18.69
N LYS A 174 -7.85 1.95 -18.96
CA LYS A 174 -9.18 2.29 -19.48
C LYS A 174 -10.11 2.76 -18.36
N VAL A 175 -9.90 4.00 -17.91
CA VAL A 175 -10.63 4.60 -16.79
C VAL A 175 -11.84 5.41 -17.25
N SER A 176 -12.95 5.24 -16.55
CA SER A 176 -14.17 6.06 -16.65
C SER A 176 -14.57 6.61 -15.27
N PRO A 177 -15.03 7.87 -15.16
CA PRO A 177 -15.55 8.45 -13.91
C PRO A 177 -16.79 7.75 -13.36
N LYS A 178 -17.55 7.04 -14.21
CA LYS A 178 -18.79 6.33 -13.84
C LYS A 178 -18.56 4.85 -13.51
N ASP A 179 -17.32 4.39 -13.55
CA ASP A 179 -17.01 2.99 -13.28
C ASP A 179 -17.11 2.68 -11.78
N GLU A 180 -18.07 1.82 -11.43
CA GLU A 180 -18.30 1.39 -10.06
C GLU A 180 -17.07 0.70 -9.46
N LEU A 181 -16.17 0.13 -10.27
CA LEU A 181 -14.93 -0.47 -9.80
C LEU A 181 -14.06 0.53 -9.02
N TYR A 182 -14.05 1.81 -9.42
CA TYR A 182 -13.28 2.82 -8.70
C TYR A 182 -13.78 2.97 -7.26
N LYS A 183 -15.10 3.12 -7.06
CA LYS A 183 -15.71 3.16 -5.73
C LYS A 183 -15.41 1.90 -4.91
N ARG A 184 -15.39 0.72 -5.57
CA ARG A 184 -15.01 -0.53 -4.91
C ARG A 184 -13.55 -0.56 -4.48
N THR A 185 -12.62 0.00 -5.26
CA THR A 185 -11.21 0.12 -4.84
C THR A 185 -11.04 1.02 -3.62
N GLN A 186 -11.79 2.13 -3.53
CA GLN A 186 -11.78 3.00 -2.36
C GLN A 186 -12.30 2.29 -1.10
N ASN A 187 -13.48 1.66 -1.20
CA ASN A 187 -14.06 0.90 -0.09
C ASN A 187 -13.16 -0.23 0.37
N PHE A 188 -12.43 -0.83 -0.56
CA PHE A 188 -11.47 -1.88 -0.29
C PHE A 188 -10.23 -1.39 0.49
N LEU A 189 -9.64 -0.27 0.07
CA LEU A 189 -8.42 0.24 0.69
C LEU A 189 -8.68 0.95 2.02
N LEU A 190 -9.91 1.45 2.23
CA LEU A 190 -10.24 2.28 3.39
C LEU A 190 -9.98 1.58 4.76
N PRO A 191 -10.35 0.30 4.98
CA PRO A 191 -10.02 -0.41 6.22
C PRO A 191 -8.51 -0.57 6.43
N VAL A 192 -7.76 -0.81 5.35
CA VAL A 192 -6.31 -0.92 5.41
C VAL A 192 -5.75 0.43 5.81
N TYR A 193 -6.04 1.48 5.05
CA TYR A 193 -5.63 2.86 5.35
C TYR A 193 -5.93 3.26 6.80
N LYS A 194 -7.18 3.11 7.27
CA LYS A 194 -7.58 3.40 8.66
C LYS A 194 -6.79 2.56 9.67
N GLY A 195 -6.59 1.28 9.39
CA GLY A 195 -5.82 0.37 10.23
C GLY A 195 -4.35 0.76 10.32
N LEU A 196 -3.74 1.20 9.22
CA LEU A 196 -2.33 1.57 9.12
C LEU A 196 -2.04 2.94 9.74
N VAL A 197 -2.92 3.91 9.54
CA VAL A 197 -2.83 5.21 10.21
C VAL A 197 -2.86 5.02 11.74
N LYS A 198 -3.75 4.15 12.25
CA LYS A 198 -3.84 3.84 13.69
C LYS A 198 -2.69 2.97 14.23
N LYS A 199 -2.26 1.93 13.52
CA LYS A 199 -1.31 0.92 14.04
C LYS A 199 0.17 1.19 13.78
N ALA A 200 0.51 2.06 12.82
CA ALA A 200 1.90 2.43 12.58
C ALA A 200 2.36 3.60 13.47
N GLY A 201 1.78 3.76 14.66
CA GLY A 201 2.08 4.82 15.64
C GLY A 201 2.30 4.26 17.03
#